data_AF-A0AAV9N956-F1
#
_entry.id   AF-A0AAV9N956-F1
#
_cell.length_a   1.000
_cell.length_b   1.000
_cell.length_c   1.000
_cell.angle_alpha   90.00
_cell.angle_beta   90.00
_cell.angle_gamma   90.00
#
_symmetry.space_group_name_H-M   'P 1'
#
loop_
_entity.id
_entity.type
_entity.pdbx_description
1 polymer ?
#
loop_
_entity_poly.entity_id
_entity_poly.type
_entity_poly.pdbx_seq_one_letter_code
_entity_poly.pdbx_strand_id
1 'polypeptide(L)'
;MAPICAILCGREPKLVDFMKTALAPKIEIVLVCSSTEAALSEIPERLKSDNDQQVSLILVGGLYPPEDVEKIKAAADAVRPVAFFVADRSKIPAGATGPPPPEIIKQRILGAVEAMQTSEGVWEPTVHKF
;
A
#
# COMPACT_ATOMS: atom_id res chain seq x y z
N MET A 1 0.19 6.16 -19.67
CA MET A 1 0.36 5.13 -18.64
C MET A 1 -0.98 4.90 -17.98
N ALA A 2 -1.44 3.65 -17.90
CA ALA A 2 -2.63 3.30 -17.12
C ALA A 2 -2.35 3.59 -15.63
N PRO A 3 -3.39 3.94 -14.84
CA PRO A 3 -3.22 4.15 -13.41
C PRO A 3 -2.79 2.83 -12.74
N ILE A 4 -1.87 2.93 -11.78
CA ILE A 4 -1.32 1.76 -11.10
C ILE A 4 -2.38 1.22 -10.14
N CYS A 5 -2.80 -0.03 -10.32
CA CYS A 5 -3.75 -0.65 -9.41
C CYS A 5 -3.06 -1.03 -8.09
N ALA A 6 -3.56 -0.49 -6.97
CA ALA A 6 -3.00 -0.75 -5.65
C ALA A 6 -4.06 -1.07 -4.60
N ILE A 7 -3.64 -1.79 -3.57
CA ILE A 7 -4.46 -2.06 -2.38
C ILE A 7 -3.97 -1.14 -1.25
N LEU A 8 -4.90 -0.54 -0.50
CA LEU A 8 -4.57 0.33 0.63
C LEU A 8 -5.04 -0.28 1.96
N CYS A 9 -4.09 -0.71 2.79
CA CYS A 9 -4.34 -1.12 4.16
C CYS A 9 -4.17 0.07 5.10
N GLY A 10 -5.29 0.61 5.61
CA GLY A 10 -5.28 1.77 6.49
C GLY A 10 -6.33 1.65 7.59
N ARG A 11 -5.90 1.60 8.85
CA ARG A 11 -6.80 1.54 10.01
C ARG A 11 -7.63 2.82 10.22
N GLU A 12 -7.24 3.93 9.61
CA GLU A 12 -7.92 5.22 9.74
C GLU A 12 -8.72 5.56 8.47
N PRO A 13 -10.06 5.40 8.48
CA PRO A 13 -10.88 5.52 7.27
C PRO A 13 -10.86 6.92 6.66
N LYS A 14 -10.74 7.97 7.47
CA LYS A 14 -10.60 9.36 7.00
C LYS A 14 -9.34 9.57 6.17
N LEU A 15 -8.23 8.94 6.58
CA LEU A 15 -6.96 9.01 5.86
C LEU A 15 -7.04 8.23 4.55
N VAL A 16 -7.71 7.08 4.56
CA VAL A 16 -7.91 6.26 3.36
C VAL A 16 -8.70 7.01 2.30
N ASP A 17 -9.83 7.64 2.66
CA ASP A 17 -10.67 8.35 1.69
C ASP A 17 -9.91 9.52 1.03
N PHE A 18 -9.15 10.27 1.85
CA PHE A 18 -8.24 11.29 1.36
C PHE A 18 -7.20 10.70 0.41
N MET A 19 -6.55 9.61 0.80
CA MET A 19 -5.52 8.97 -0.01
C MET A 19 -6.06 8.44 -1.33
N LYS A 20 -7.24 7.82 -1.32
CA LYS A 20 -7.91 7.33 -2.53
C LYS A 20 -8.14 8.47 -3.52
N THR A 21 -8.67 9.59 -3.04
CA THR A 21 -8.91 10.79 -3.87
C THR A 21 -7.61 11.42 -4.36
N ALA A 22 -6.62 11.52 -3.47
CA ALA A 22 -5.35 12.19 -3.77
C ALA A 22 -4.43 11.37 -4.68
N LEU A 23 -4.53 10.04 -4.63
CA LEU A 23 -3.74 9.10 -5.43
C LEU A 23 -4.40 8.73 -6.76
N ALA A 24 -5.73 8.81 -6.88
CA ALA A 24 -6.50 8.51 -8.10
C ALA A 24 -5.84 8.90 -9.44
N PRO A 25 -5.20 10.08 -9.61
CA PRO A 25 -4.57 10.44 -10.89
C PRO A 25 -3.32 9.62 -11.26
N LYS A 26 -2.64 8.96 -10.30
CA LYS A 26 -1.44 8.13 -10.53
C LYS A 26 -1.64 6.66 -10.14
N ILE A 27 -2.35 6.40 -9.05
CA ILE A 27 -2.57 5.09 -8.45
C ILE A 27 -4.07 4.93 -8.16
N GLU A 28 -4.66 3.89 -8.73
CA GLU A 28 -6.05 3.52 -8.50
C GLU A 28 -6.14 2.55 -7.32
N ILE A 29 -6.81 2.98 -6.23
CA ILE A 29 -7.03 2.12 -5.07
C ILE A 29 -8.24 1.23 -5.32
N VAL A 30 -7.99 -0.05 -5.57
CA VAL A 30 -9.03 -1.03 -5.93
C VAL A 30 -9.66 -1.74 -4.72
N LEU A 31 -8.93 -1.79 -3.61
CA LEU A 31 -9.36 -2.41 -2.36
C LEU A 31 -8.80 -1.62 -1.18
N VAL A 32 -9.62 -1.45 -0.15
CA VAL A 32 -9.26 -0.81 1.11
C VAL A 32 -9.50 -1.80 2.23
N CYS A 33 -8.46 -2.10 3.01
CA CYS A 33 -8.58 -2.93 4.20
C CYS A 33 -8.33 -2.07 5.44
N SER A 34 -9.27 -2.08 6.38
CA SER A 34 -9.16 -1.35 7.65
C SER A 34 -8.63 -2.20 8.80
N SER A 35 -8.56 -3.53 8.62
CA SER A 35 -8.12 -4.50 9.63
C SER A 35 -7.17 -5.52 9.01
N THR A 36 -6.35 -6.16 9.84
CA THR A 36 -5.43 -7.23 9.40
C THR A 36 -6.19 -8.45 8.92
N GLU A 37 -7.24 -8.85 9.63
CA GLU A 37 -8.06 -10.02 9.25
C GLU A 37 -8.73 -9.83 7.88
N ALA A 38 -9.28 -8.63 7.63
CA ALA A 38 -9.83 -8.29 6.32
C ALA A 38 -8.75 -8.32 5.23
N ALA A 39 -7.56 -7.76 5.50
CA ALA A 39 -6.44 -7.80 4.57
C ALA A 39 -6.02 -9.24 4.22
N LEU A 40 -5.97 -10.14 5.21
CA LEU A 40 -5.56 -11.53 5.00
C LEU A 40 -6.53 -12.34 4.15
N SER A 41 -7.83 -12.04 4.19
CA SER A 41 -8.83 -12.73 3.37
C SER A 41 -9.01 -12.05 2.01
N GLU A 42 -9.19 -10.72 1.99
CA GLU A 42 -9.56 -10.00 0.78
C GLU A 42 -8.39 -9.81 -0.21
N ILE A 43 -7.15 -9.64 0.26
CA ILE A 43 -5.98 -9.48 -0.62
C ILE A 43 -5.76 -10.72 -1.48
N PRO A 44 -5.63 -11.93 -0.93
CA PRO A 44 -5.44 -13.12 -1.76
C PRO A 44 -6.67 -13.41 -2.63
N GLU A 45 -7.90 -13.19 -2.15
CA GLU A 45 -9.10 -13.33 -2.99
C GLU A 45 -9.10 -12.37 -4.17
N ARG A 46 -8.66 -11.12 -3.96
CA ARG A 46 -8.56 -10.10 -5.01
C ARG A 46 -7.41 -10.37 -5.97
N LEU A 47 -6.26 -10.85 -5.49
CA LEU A 47 -5.13 -11.24 -6.34
C LEU A 47 -5.44 -12.49 -7.17
N LYS A 48 -6.23 -13.41 -6.62
CA LYS A 48 -6.67 -14.63 -7.30
C LYS A 48 -7.78 -14.35 -8.32
N SER A 49 -8.66 -13.41 -8.01
CA SER A 49 -9.68 -12.92 -8.94
C SER A 49 -9.02 -12.00 -9.96
N ASP A 50 -8.48 -12.61 -11.02
CA ASP A 50 -7.88 -11.97 -12.19
C ASP A 50 -8.94 -11.14 -12.96
N ASN A 51 -9.39 -10.06 -12.33
CA ASN A 51 -10.09 -8.99 -13.02
C ASN A 51 -9.04 -8.17 -13.77
N ASP A 52 -9.46 -7.52 -14.85
CA ASP A 52 -8.67 -6.66 -15.77
C ASP A 52 -7.76 -5.60 -15.07
N GLN A 53 -7.96 -5.36 -13.77
CA GLN A 53 -7.13 -4.52 -12.91
C GLN A 53 -6.04 -5.34 -12.19
N GLN A 54 -4.91 -5.51 -12.86
CA GLN A 54 -3.76 -6.22 -12.31
C GLN A 54 -3.10 -5.41 -11.17
N VAL A 55 -3.42 -5.76 -9.92
CA VAL A 55 -2.80 -5.15 -8.73
C VAL A 55 -1.28 -5.29 -8.78
N SER A 56 -0.58 -4.15 -8.81
CA SER A 56 0.88 -4.09 -8.92
C SER A 56 1.57 -3.90 -7.57
N LEU A 57 0.91 -3.22 -6.63
CA LEU A 57 1.49 -2.92 -5.32
C LEU A 57 0.46 -2.83 -4.19
N ILE A 58 0.92 -2.99 -2.96
CA ILE A 58 0.12 -2.94 -1.73
C ILE A 58 0.71 -1.86 -0.81
N LEU A 59 -0.08 -0.85 -0.50
CA LEU A 59 0.22 0.22 0.43
C LEU A 59 -0.26 -0.19 1.82
N VAL A 60 0.63 -0.20 2.81
CA VAL A 60 0.32 -0.51 4.20
C VAL A 60 0.62 0.68 5.10
N GLY A 61 -0.39 1.15 5.82
CA GLY A 61 -0.27 2.25 6.76
C GLY A 61 0.58 1.85 7.98
N GLY A 62 1.23 2.84 8.59
CA GLY A 62 2.17 2.60 9.70
C GLY A 62 1.52 2.09 10.98
N LEU A 63 0.17 2.07 11.05
CA LEU A 63 -0.60 1.53 12.16
C LEU A 63 -0.58 0.00 12.26
N TYR A 64 -0.09 -0.69 11.23
CA TYR A 64 0.04 -2.15 11.24
C TYR A 64 1.37 -2.56 11.91
N PRO A 65 1.35 -3.53 12.84
CA PRO A 65 2.57 -4.09 13.40
C PRO A 65 3.32 -4.90 12.33
N PRO A 66 4.65 -5.00 12.41
CA PRO A 66 5.47 -5.68 11.39
C PRO A 66 5.05 -7.14 11.18
N GLU A 67 4.65 -7.84 12.24
CA GLU A 67 4.13 -9.22 12.17
C GLU A 67 2.89 -9.34 11.27
N ASP A 68 2.01 -8.33 11.29
CA ASP A 68 0.79 -8.34 10.48
C ASP A 68 1.13 -8.07 9.02
N VAL A 69 2.09 -7.16 8.78
CA VAL A 69 2.61 -6.90 7.43
C VAL A 69 3.22 -8.16 6.84
N GLU A 70 4.02 -8.91 7.60
CA GLU A 70 4.62 -10.16 7.16
C GLU A 70 3.56 -11.23 6.86
N LYS A 71 2.53 -11.37 7.70
CA LYS A 71 1.40 -12.28 7.42
C LYS A 71 0.68 -11.90 6.13
N ILE A 72 0.38 -10.61 5.94
CA ILE A 72 -0.28 -10.12 4.72
C ILE A 72 0.60 -10.35 3.50
N LYS A 73 1.91 -10.10 3.61
CA LYS A 73 2.86 -10.41 2.54
C LYS A 73 2.83 -11.89 2.21
N ALA A 74 2.96 -12.77 3.20
CA ALA A 74 2.96 -14.22 2.97
C ALA A 74 1.67 -14.69 2.28
N ALA A 75 0.50 -14.16 2.68
CA ALA A 75 -0.78 -14.46 2.05
C ALA A 75 -0.84 -13.98 0.60
N ALA A 76 -0.33 -12.78 0.31
CA ALA A 76 -0.24 -12.25 -1.05
C ALA A 76 0.74 -13.07 -1.92
N ASP A 77 1.94 -13.33 -1.40
CA ASP A 77 3.04 -14.07 -2.06
C ASP A 77 2.61 -15.49 -2.45
N ALA A 78 1.79 -16.14 -1.62
CA ALA A 78 1.23 -17.46 -1.89
C ALA A 78 0.30 -17.51 -3.12
N VAL A 79 -0.24 -16.36 -3.54
CA VAL A 79 -1.09 -16.24 -4.73
C VAL A 79 -0.33 -15.59 -5.87
N ARG A 80 0.19 -14.38 -5.63
CA ARG A 80 1.00 -13.62 -6.58
C ARG A 80 1.95 -12.67 -5.84
N PRO A 81 3.26 -12.76 -6.06
CA PRO A 81 4.21 -11.83 -5.48
C PRO A 81 3.97 -10.41 -6.03
N VAL A 82 3.79 -9.44 -5.12
CA VAL A 82 3.55 -8.02 -5.42
C VAL A 82 4.39 -7.14 -4.50
N ALA A 83 4.64 -5.90 -4.92
CA ALA A 83 5.42 -4.96 -4.13
C ALA A 83 4.65 -4.46 -2.90
N PHE A 84 5.31 -4.40 -1.75
CA PHE A 84 4.74 -3.88 -0.52
C PHE A 84 5.38 -2.55 -0.16
N PHE A 85 4.58 -1.53 0.06
CA PHE A 85 5.02 -0.21 0.52
C PHE A 85 4.44 0.03 1.90
N VAL A 86 5.30 0.00 2.92
CA VAL A 86 4.91 0.13 4.32
C VAL A 86 5.34 1.49 4.81
N ALA A 87 4.42 2.26 5.38
CA ALA A 87 4.76 3.56 5.94
C ALA A 87 5.67 3.38 7.17
N ASP A 88 6.86 3.98 7.14
CA ASP A 88 7.83 3.87 8.20
C ASP A 88 7.56 4.90 9.31
N ARG A 89 7.24 4.42 10.50
CA ARG A 89 6.95 5.27 11.66
C ARG A 89 8.21 5.88 12.29
N SER A 90 9.38 5.29 12.09
CA SER A 90 10.63 5.82 12.63
C SER A 90 11.06 7.10 11.89
N LYS A 91 10.54 7.36 10.69
CA LYS A 91 10.69 8.63 9.97
C LYS A 91 9.64 9.70 10.33
N ILE A 92 8.84 9.49 11.38
CA ILE A 92 7.98 10.55 11.91
C ILE A 92 8.87 11.45 12.78
N PRO A 93 8.97 12.76 12.49
CA PRO A 93 9.84 13.66 13.25
C PRO A 93 9.44 13.66 14.73
N ALA A 94 10.45 13.59 15.61
CA ALA A 94 10.26 13.61 17.05
C ALA A 94 9.52 14.90 17.45
N GLY A 95 8.30 14.75 17.99
CA GLY A 95 7.42 15.86 18.37
C GLY A 95 6.10 15.95 17.59
N ALA A 96 5.91 15.17 16.52
CA ALA A 96 4.62 15.07 15.86
C ALA A 96 3.65 14.18 16.67
N THR A 97 2.66 14.79 17.32
CA THR A 97 1.58 14.14 18.09
C THR A 97 0.45 13.65 17.17
N GLY A 98 0.79 12.90 16.13
CA GLY A 98 -0.20 12.32 15.21
C GLY A 98 0.44 11.61 14.02
N PRO A 99 -0.32 10.78 13.28
CA PRO A 99 0.13 10.30 11.98
C PRO A 99 0.52 11.52 11.10
N PRO A 100 1.61 11.42 10.32
CA PRO A 100 2.05 12.53 9.48
C PRO A 100 0.91 12.99 8.56
N PRO A 101 0.92 14.27 8.11
CA PRO A 101 -0.13 14.80 7.26
C PRO A 101 -0.33 13.91 6.02
N PRO A 102 -1.59 13.70 5.57
CA PRO A 102 -1.89 12.88 4.40
C PRO A 102 -1.08 13.26 3.16
N GLU A 103 -0.80 14.56 2.98
CA GLU A 103 -0.02 15.09 1.87
C GLU A 103 1.46 14.66 1.91
N ILE A 104 2.06 14.60 3.11
CA ILE A 104 3.43 14.11 3.29
C ILE A 104 3.48 12.61 3.01
N ILE A 105 2.50 11.85 3.50
CA ILE A 105 2.39 10.42 3.24
C ILE A 105 2.24 10.18 1.74
N LYS A 106 1.38 10.94 1.06
CA LYS A 106 1.23 10.90 -0.40
C LYS A 106 2.56 11.16 -1.11
N GLN A 107 3.27 12.23 -0.75
CA GLN A 107 4.56 12.54 -1.38
C GLN A 107 5.60 11.44 -1.17
N ARG A 108 5.64 10.84 0.02
CA ARG A 108 6.54 9.71 0.28
C ARG A 108 6.16 8.47 -0.53
N ILE A 109 4.86 8.16 -0.64
CA ILE A 109 4.37 7.03 -1.44
C ILE A 109 4.72 7.25 -2.90
N LEU A 110 4.37 8.41 -3.47
CA LEU A 110 4.67 8.70 -4.86
C LEU A 110 6.18 8.69 -5.12
N GLY A 111 6.97 9.31 -4.24
CA GLY A 111 8.42 9.28 -4.33
C GLY A 111 9.01 7.87 -4.23
N ALA A 112 8.50 7.03 -3.33
CA ALA A 112 8.95 5.64 -3.18
C ALA A 112 8.52 4.78 -4.37
N VAL A 113 7.27 4.93 -4.84
CA VAL A 113 6.75 4.22 -6.01
C VAL A 113 7.57 4.60 -7.24
N GLU A 114 7.85 5.89 -7.46
CA GLU A 114 8.65 6.38 -8.59
C GLU A 114 10.13 5.94 -8.46
N ALA A 115 10.71 5.97 -7.25
CA ALA A 115 12.10 5.57 -7.03
C ALA A 115 12.33 4.06 -7.15
N MET A 116 11.34 3.25 -6.78
CA MET A 116 11.38 1.78 -6.83
C MET A 116 10.82 1.24 -8.15
N GLN A 117 10.30 2.10 -9.03
CA GLN A 117 9.81 1.70 -10.34
C GLN A 117 11.01 1.36 -11.24
N THR A 118 11.09 0.13 -11.72
CA THR A 118 12.06 -0.25 -12.74
C THR A 118 11.70 0.39 -14.09
N SER A 119 12.62 0.39 -15.06
CA SER A 119 12.41 1.01 -16.39
C SER A 119 11.22 0.45 -17.17
N GLU A 120 10.65 -0.68 -16.76
CA GLU A 120 9.45 -1.30 -17.36
C GLU A 120 8.15 -1.04 -16.57
N GLY A 121 8.19 -0.22 -15.51
CA GLY A 121 7.02 0.02 -14.68
C GLY A 121 6.67 -1.14 -13.75
N VAL A 122 7.64 -1.99 -13.45
CA VAL A 122 7.52 -3.13 -12.53
C VAL A 122 8.18 -2.76 -11.20
N TRP A 123 7.56 -3.15 -10.09
CA TRP A 123 8.12 -3.04 -8.75
C TRP A 123 8.57 -4.41 -8.27
N GLU A 124 9.71 -4.47 -7.59
CA GLU A 124 10.17 -5.72 -7.00
C GLU A 124 9.18 -6.17 -5.91
N PRO A 125 8.84 -7.47 -5.83
CA PRO A 125 7.92 -8.01 -4.84
C PRO A 125 8.55 -8.11 -3.44
N THR A 126 9.09 -7.00 -2.96
CA THR A 126 9.76 -6.86 -1.67
C THR A 126 9.03 -5.83 -0.80
N VAL A 127 9.42 -5.75 0.46
CA VAL A 127 8.85 -4.80 1.42
C VAL A 127 9.70 -3.53 1.44
N HIS A 128 9.17 -2.47 0.86
CA HIS A 128 9.75 -1.14 0.84
C HIS A 128 9.18 -0.29 1.98
N LYS A 129 10.04 0.21 2.85
CA LYS A 129 9.66 1.12 3.94
C LYS A 129 9.90 2.56 3.53
N PHE A 130 8.86 3.41 3.57
CA PHE A 130 8.95 4.80 3.12
C PHE A 130 8.80 5.83 4.25
#